data_AF-A0A970W391-F1
#
_entry.id   AF-A0A970W391-F1
#
_cell.length_a   1.000
_cell.length_b   1.000
_cell.length_c   1.000
_cell.angle_alpha   90.00
_cell.angle_beta   90.00
_cell.angle_gamma   90.00
#
_symmetry.space_group_name_H-M   'P 1'
#
loop_
_entity.id
_entity.type
_entity.pdbx_description
1 polymer ?
#
loop_
_entity_poly.entity_id
_entity_poly.type
_entity_poly.pdbx_seq_one_letter_code
_entity_poly.pdbx_strand_id
1 'polypeptide(L)'
;MTAFTYIDLEKPEGRGATRWVQPPQVVYFVTTIDGKGNTNSTPVTMGTCVGPTRHYAFALSQLPGLGPKQARANLAENPECVIS
;
A
#
# COMPACT_ATOMS: atom_id res chain seq x y z
N MET A 1 -22.12 27.58 6.12
CA MET A 1 -22.37 26.26 5.49
C MET A 1 -21.04 25.74 4.96
N THR A 2 -20.41 24.79 5.65
CA THR A 2 -19.24 24.08 5.14
C THR A 2 -19.70 23.06 4.11
N ALA A 3 -19.36 23.28 2.84
CA ALA A 3 -19.65 22.32 1.78
C ALA A 3 -18.71 21.11 1.93
N PHE A 4 -19.29 19.91 1.99
CA PHE A 4 -18.54 18.66 1.97
C PHE A 4 -18.42 18.19 0.53
N THR A 5 -17.19 17.99 0.04
CA THR A 5 -16.95 17.45 -1.30
C THR A 5 -16.68 15.97 -1.18
N TYR A 6 -17.60 15.15 -1.70
CA TYR A 6 -17.40 13.72 -1.86
C TYR A 6 -16.48 13.47 -3.06
N ILE A 7 -15.35 12.80 -2.85
CA ILE A 7 -14.42 12.41 -3.91
C ILE A 7 -14.50 10.90 -4.08
N ASP A 8 -15.03 10.48 -5.21
CA ASP A 8 -15.12 9.09 -5.63
C ASP A 8 -13.75 8.59 -6.09
N LEU A 9 -13.13 7.71 -5.29
CA LEU A 9 -11.78 7.19 -5.51
C LEU A 9 -11.72 6.13 -6.62
N GLU A 10 -12.85 5.58 -7.07
CA GLU A 10 -12.90 4.56 -8.11
C GLU A 10 -12.85 5.18 -9.51
N LYS A 11 -13.16 6.48 -9.63
CA LYS A 11 -13.13 7.23 -10.89
C LYS A 11 -11.71 7.71 -11.23
N PRO A 12 -11.35 7.82 -12.53
CA PRO A 12 -10.05 8.33 -12.97
C PRO A 12 -9.70 9.71 -12.40
N GLU A 13 -10.72 10.55 -12.21
CA GLU A 13 -10.65 11.90 -11.64
C GLU A 13 -10.27 11.91 -10.15
N GLY A 14 -10.55 10.82 -9.42
CA GLY A 14 -10.19 10.62 -8.01
C GLY A 14 -8.79 10.06 -7.78
N ARG A 15 -8.06 9.68 -8.84
CA ARG A 15 -6.72 9.05 -8.73
C ARG A 15 -5.63 9.97 -8.16
N GLY A 16 -5.90 11.27 -8.05
CA GLY A 16 -5.03 12.26 -7.36
C GLY A 16 -5.33 12.44 -5.87
N ALA A 17 -6.36 11.79 -5.32
CA ALA A 17 -6.88 12.05 -3.98
C ALA A 17 -5.98 11.55 -2.83
N THR A 18 -5.06 10.60 -3.09
CA THR A 18 -4.12 10.11 -2.07
C THR A 18 -3.15 11.20 -1.58
N ARG A 19 -2.94 12.27 -2.37
CA ARG A 19 -2.16 13.44 -1.95
C ARG A 19 -2.89 14.35 -0.96
N TRP A 20 -4.22 14.24 -0.87
CA TRP A 20 -5.03 14.99 0.10
C TRP A 20 -5.23 14.23 1.42
N VAL A 21 -4.83 12.96 1.47
CA VAL A 21 -4.69 12.21 2.73
C VAL A 21 -3.53 12.85 3.50
N GLN A 22 -3.88 13.62 4.54
CA GLN A 22 -3.03 14.63 5.15
C GLN A 22 -1.63 14.11 5.56
N PRO A 23 -0.55 14.83 5.22
CA PRO A 23 0.74 14.63 5.88
C PRO A 23 0.66 15.07 7.35
N PRO A 24 1.43 14.45 8.26
CA PRO A 24 2.46 13.43 8.01
C PRO A 24 1.86 12.04 7.73
N GLN A 25 2.43 11.33 6.74
CA GLN A 25 2.11 9.93 6.47
C GLN A 25 3.21 9.04 7.06
N VAL A 26 2.82 8.01 7.82
CA VAL A 26 3.78 7.01 8.30
C VAL A 26 4.26 6.19 7.09
N VAL A 27 5.57 5.98 7.01
CA VAL A 27 6.19 5.13 5.98
C VAL A 27 6.67 3.86 6.65
N TYR A 28 6.24 2.72 6.11
CA TYR A 28 6.65 1.39 6.55
C TYR A 28 7.50 0.73 5.48
N PHE A 29 8.49 -0.05 5.89
CA PHE A 29 9.24 -0.91 4.98
C PHE A 29 8.66 -2.33 5.06
N VAL A 30 8.05 -2.76 3.95
CA VAL A 30 7.55 -4.14 3.80
C VAL A 30 8.66 -4.98 3.20
N THR A 31 9.21 -5.89 4.00
CA THR A 31 10.26 -6.82 3.58
C THR A 31 9.63 -8.17 3.23
N THR A 32 9.99 -8.70 2.07
CA THR A 32 9.46 -9.94 1.48
C THR A 32 10.62 -10.78 0.95
N ILE A 33 10.36 -12.07 0.72
CA ILE A 33 11.31 -13.03 0.17
C ILE A 33 10.72 -13.71 -1.06
N ASP A 34 11.51 -13.86 -2.12
CA ASP A 34 11.11 -14.65 -3.29
C ASP A 34 11.34 -16.16 -3.06
N GLY A 35 10.87 -17.03 -3.95
CA GLY A 35 11.11 -18.48 -3.86
C GLY A 35 12.58 -18.92 -3.92
N LYS A 36 13.52 -18.00 -4.21
CA LYS A 36 14.96 -18.26 -4.26
C LYS A 36 15.70 -17.74 -3.02
N GLY A 37 15.00 -17.15 -2.07
CA GLY A 37 15.58 -16.58 -0.87
C GLY A 37 16.11 -15.16 -1.02
N ASN A 38 15.89 -14.49 -2.15
CA ASN A 38 16.28 -13.09 -2.33
C ASN A 38 15.33 -12.20 -1.54
N THR A 39 15.89 -11.24 -0.81
CA THR A 39 15.13 -10.28 -0.02
C THR A 39 14.79 -9.04 -0.85
N ASN A 40 13.57 -8.55 -0.67
CA ASN A 40 13.10 -7.31 -1.28
C ASN A 40 12.41 -6.44 -0.23
N SER A 41 12.80 -5.17 -0.14
CA SER A 41 12.22 -4.19 0.78
C SER A 41 11.52 -3.10 -0.01
N THR A 42 10.23 -2.89 0.27
CA THR A 42 9.38 -1.93 -0.45
C THR A 42 8.79 -0.91 0.53
N PRO A 43 9.02 0.39 0.33
CA PRO A 43 8.37 1.42 1.14
C PRO A 43 6.88 1.52 0.80
N VAL A 44 6.05 1.63 1.84
CA VAL A 44 4.60 1.79 1.76
C VAL A 44 4.16 2.92 2.69
N THR A 45 3.43 3.89 2.16
CA THR A 45 2.89 5.03 2.93
C THR A 45 1.39 4.88 3.24
N MET A 46 0.72 3.93 2.58
CA MET A 46 -0.68 3.60 2.79
C MET A 46 -0.77 2.27 3.51
N GLY A 47 -0.56 2.30 4.82
CA GLY A 47 -0.76 1.17 5.72
C GLY A 47 -1.61 1.60 6.91
N THR A 48 -2.44 0.70 7.42
CA THR A 48 -3.25 0.94 8.61
C THR A 48 -3.45 -0.34 9.42
N CYS A 49 -3.59 -0.18 10.72
CA CYS A 49 -4.06 -1.25 11.60
C CYS A 49 -5.57 -1.42 11.39
N VAL A 50 -6.02 -2.65 11.14
CA VAL A 50 -7.43 -2.99 10.99
C VAL A 50 -7.89 -3.70 12.26
N GLY A 51 -8.78 -3.04 13.02
CA GLY A 51 -9.41 -3.60 14.23
C GLY A 51 -10.63 -4.49 13.90
N PRO A 52 -11.09 -5.39 14.80
CA PRO A 52 -10.64 -5.66 16.18
C PRO A 52 -9.57 -6.77 16.30
N THR A 53 -9.08 -7.31 15.19
CA THR A 53 -8.36 -8.58 15.13
C THR A 53 -6.83 -8.48 15.03
N ARG A 54 -6.21 -7.34 15.37
CA ARG A 54 -4.74 -7.12 15.28
C ARG A 54 -4.16 -7.38 13.88
N HIS A 55 -4.95 -7.18 12.83
CA HIS A 55 -4.45 -7.31 11.46
C HIS A 55 -3.87 -5.99 10.98
N TYR A 56 -2.88 -6.08 10.11
CA TYR A 56 -2.32 -4.92 9.44
C TYR A 56 -2.61 -5.02 7.95
N ALA A 57 -3.13 -3.95 7.35
CA ALA A 57 -3.44 -3.87 5.93
C ALA A 57 -2.63 -2.75 5.28
N PHE A 58 -2.12 -3.01 4.08
CA PHE A 58 -1.31 -2.05 3.34
C PHE A 58 -1.54 -2.15 1.84
N ALA A 59 -1.31 -1.05 1.13
CA ALA A 59 -1.48 -0.98 -0.32
C ALA A 59 -0.12 -1.01 -1.04
N LEU A 60 0.08 -2.01 -1.89
CA LEU A 60 1.18 -2.02 -2.85
C LEU A 60 0.72 -1.37 -4.15
N SER A 61 1.29 -0.21 -4.47
CA SER A 61 0.94 0.51 -5.69
C SER A 61 1.32 -0.29 -6.93
N GLN A 62 0.45 -0.22 -7.94
CA GLN A 62 0.73 -0.67 -9.31
C GLN A 62 0.68 0.56 -10.20
N LEU A 63 1.83 1.03 -10.64
CA LEU A 63 1.89 2.18 -11.53
C LEU A 63 1.52 1.73 -12.95
N PRO A 64 0.67 2.49 -13.68
CA PRO A 64 0.36 2.20 -15.08
C PRO A 64 1.65 2.10 -15.90
N GLY A 65 1.80 1.01 -16.66
CA GLY A 65 2.98 0.78 -17.50
C GLY A 65 4.22 0.19 -16.82
N LEU A 66 4.26 0.14 -15.47
CA LEU A 66 5.41 -0.39 -14.71
C LEU A 66 5.16 -1.77 -14.09
N GLY A 67 3.95 -2.31 -14.25
CA GLY A 67 3.58 -3.62 -13.69
C GLY A 67 3.48 -3.63 -12.15
N PRO A 68 3.16 -4.79 -11.56
CA PRO A 68 3.11 -4.94 -10.11
C PRO A 68 4.52 -4.87 -9.49
N LYS A 69 4.64 -4.29 -8.28
CA LYS A 69 5.91 -4.32 -7.52
C LYS A 69 6.32 -5.76 -7.21
N GLN A 70 7.63 -6.01 -7.12
CA GLN A 70 8.17 -7.32 -6.74
C GLN A 70 7.62 -7.83 -5.40
N ALA A 71 7.42 -6.96 -4.41
CA ALA A 71 6.78 -7.35 -3.15
C ALA A 71 5.40 -8.00 -3.34
N ARG A 72 4.62 -7.59 -4.35
CA ARG A 72 3.33 -8.22 -4.66
C ARG A 72 3.52 -9.60 -5.26
N ALA A 73 4.50 -9.78 -6.14
CA ALA A 73 4.82 -11.09 -6.70
C ALA A 73 5.30 -12.04 -5.59
N ASN A 74 6.19 -11.57 -4.72
CA ASN A 74 6.69 -12.33 -3.58
C ASN A 74 5.55 -12.73 -2.63
N LEU A 75 4.64 -11.82 -2.28
CA LEU A 75 3.49 -12.12 -1.42
C LEU A 75 2.48 -13.10 -2.04
N ALA A 76 2.44 -13.20 -3.37
CA ALA A 76 1.60 -14.18 -4.06
C ALA A 76 2.19 -15.60 -4.03
N GLU A 77 3.51 -15.72 -3.97
CA GLU A 77 4.24 -16.99 -3.86
C GLU A 77 4.44 -17.40 -2.39
N ASN A 78 4.92 -16.46 -1.57
CA ASN A 78 5.21 -16.59 -0.14
C ASN A 78 4.40 -15.54 0.63
N PRO A 79 3.25 -15.90 1.23
CA PRO A 79 2.31 -14.94 1.83
C PRO A 79 2.76 -14.41 3.20
N GLU A 80 4.05 -14.10 3.35
CA GLU A 80 4.69 -13.64 4.56
C GLU A 80 5.49 -12.35 4.30
N CYS A 81 5.48 -11.44 5.28
CA CYS A 81 6.30 -10.24 5.26
C CYS A 81 6.60 -9.73 6.67
N VAL A 82 7.61 -8.87 6.76
CA VAL A 82 7.91 -8.08 7.96
C VAL A 82 7.65 -6.61 7.65
N ILE A 83 6.98 -5.94 8.58
CA ILE A 83 6.73 -4.50 8.53
C ILE A 83 7.67 -3.84 9.54
N SER A 84 8.58 -3.00 9.05
CA SER A 84 9.52 -2.20 9.85
C SER A 84 9.16 -0.72 9.80
#